data_AF-A0A0U5C6E2-F1
#
_entry.id   AF-A0A0U5C6E2-F1
#
_cell.length_a   1.000
_cell.length_b   1.000
_cell.length_c   1.000
_cell.angle_alpha   90.00
_cell.angle_beta   90.00
_cell.angle_gamma   90.00
#
_symmetry.space_group_name_H-M   'P 1'
#
loop_
_entity.id
_entity.type
_entity.pdbx_description
1 polymer ?
#
loop_
_entity_poly.entity_id
_entity_poly.type
_entity_poly.pdbx_seq_one_letter_code
_entity_poly.pdbx_strand_id
1 'polypeptide(L)' 'MKNSTTAVEVCTVQCSVCENKFYEFDDNDLTKCPHCNADFIEVEANVIKTEQMLIGIDYATGEIRRQ' A
#
# COMPACT_ATOMS: atom_id res chain seq x y z
N MET A 1 26.51 0.67 6.79
CA MET A 1 25.17 1.19 6.44
C MET A 1 24.17 0.26 7.09
N LYS A 2 23.28 0.78 7.94
CA LYS A 2 22.27 -0.05 8.61
C LYS A 2 21.09 -0.14 7.64
N ASN A 3 21.01 -1.23 6.89
CA ASN A 3 19.84 -1.55 6.09
C ASN A 3 19.11 -2.64 6.86
N SER A 4 17.83 -2.47 7.16
CA SER A 4 17.00 -3.50 7.76
C SER A 4 15.96 -3.96 6.77
N THR A 5 15.76 -5.27 6.71
CA THR A 5 14.64 -5.88 5.99
C THR A 5 13.58 -6.22 7.02
N THR A 6 12.38 -5.67 6.85
CA THR A 6 11.23 -5.95 7.72
C THR A 6 10.07 -6.45 6.87
N ALA A 7 9.32 -7.42 7.40
CA ALA A 7 8.06 -7.85 6.82
C ALA A 7 6.96 -6.91 7.31
N VAL A 8 6.18 -6.36 6.39
CA VAL A 8 4.98 -5.57 6.67
C VAL A 8 3.78 -6.28 6.06
N GLU A 9 2.68 -6.32 6.81
CA GLU A 9 1.42 -6.83 6.28
C GLU A 9 0.81 -5.76 5.36
N VAL A 10 0.42 -6.19 4.16
CA VAL A 10 -0.18 -5.31 3.15
C VAL A 10 -1.45 -5.93 2.61
N CYS A 11 -2.44 -5.07 2.42
CA CYS A 11 -3.67 -5.39 1.70
C CYS A 11 -3.52 -4.87 0.26
N THR A 12 -3.65 -5.75 -0.72
CA THR A 12 -3.82 -5.35 -2.12
C THR A 12 -5.28 -4.96 -2.30
N VAL A 13 -5.49 -3.69 -2.63
CA VAL A 13 -6.81 -3.10 -2.83
C VAL A 13 -6.96 -2.70 -4.30
N GLN A 14 -8.16 -2.88 -4.84
CA GLN A 14 -8.50 -2.46 -6.19
C GLN A 14 -9.58 -1.38 -6.20
N CYS A 15 -9.30 -0.31 -6.92
CA CYS A 15 -10.30 0.73 -7.18
C CYS A 15 -11.37 0.19 -8.13
N SER A 16 -12.64 0.28 -7.73
CA SER A 16 -13.78 -0.12 -8.56
C SER A 16 -14.04 0.79 -9.77
N VAL A 17 -13.46 2.00 -9.80
CA VAL A 17 -13.63 2.97 -10.90
C VAL A 17 -12.58 2.81 -12.00
N CYS A 18 -11.30 2.75 -11.63
CA CYS A 18 -10.20 2.68 -12.61
C CYS A 18 -9.50 1.32 -12.65
N GLU A 19 -9.96 0.36 -11.86
CA GLU A 19 -9.46 -1.03 -11.78
C GLU A 19 -7.97 -1.18 -11.39
N ASN A 20 -7.29 -0.07 -11.11
CA ASN A 20 -5.91 -0.09 -10.64
C ASN A 20 -5.81 -0.67 -9.24
N LYS A 21 -4.70 -1.38 -9.03
CA LYS A 21 -4.37 -2.05 -7.78
C LYS A 21 -3.26 -1.29 -7.06
N PHE A 22 -3.40 -1.16 -5.77
CA PHE A 22 -2.40 -0.54 -4.90
C PHE A 22 -2.35 -1.28 -3.57
N TYR A 23 -1.31 -0.99 -2.80
CA TYR A 23 -1.07 -1.63 -1.52
C TYR A 23 -1.41 -0.65 -0.41
N GLU A 24 -2.24 -1.10 0.52
CA GLU A 24 -2.54 -0.44 1.79
C GLU A 24 -1.91 -1.21 2.96
N PHE A 25 -1.73 -0.50 4.07
CA PHE A 25 -1.28 -1.04 5.35
C PHE A 25 -2.35 -0.68 6.38
N ASP A 26 -2.48 -1.46 7.46
CA ASP A 26 -3.53 -1.29 8.48
C ASP A 26 -3.63 0.13 9.07
N ASP A 27 -2.53 0.90 9.08
CA ASP A 27 -2.51 2.27 9.61
C ASP A 27 -2.87 3.37 8.59
N ASN A 28 -3.29 3.01 7.37
CA ASN A 28 -3.51 3.98 6.29
C ASN A 28 -4.86 3.76 5.61
N ASP A 29 -5.92 4.24 6.25
CA ASP A 29 -7.26 4.31 5.66
C ASP A 29 -7.23 5.27 4.46
N LEU A 30 -7.12 4.75 3.24
CA LEU A 30 -7.24 5.60 2.05
C LEU A 30 -8.69 6.01 1.88
N THR A 31 -8.91 7.32 1.85
CA THR A 31 -10.21 7.91 1.52
C THR A 31 -10.39 8.10 0.02
N LYS A 32 -9.31 8.03 -0.78
CA LYS A 32 -9.30 8.27 -2.23
C LYS A 32 -8.34 7.36 -2.99
N CYS A 33 -8.70 7.03 -4.23
CA CYS A 33 -7.81 6.31 -5.13
C CYS A 33 -6.59 7.17 -5.51
N PRO A 34 -5.35 6.71 -5.29
CA PRO A 34 -4.15 7.49 -5.63
C PRO A 34 -3.94 7.66 -7.14
N HIS A 35 -4.60 6.85 -7.98
CA HIS A 35 -4.47 6.92 -9.43
C HIS A 35 -5.54 7.82 -10.08
N CYS A 36 -6.82 7.61 -9.78
CA CYS A 36 -7.93 8.34 -10.42
C CYS A 36 -8.60 9.38 -9.51
N ASN A 37 -8.19 9.48 -8.24
CA ASN A 37 -8.73 10.41 -7.25
C ASN A 37 -10.22 10.23 -6.92
N ALA A 38 -10.80 9.07 -7.24
CA ALA A 38 -12.18 8.71 -6.84
C ALA A 38 -12.29 8.51 -5.32
N ASP A 39 -13.38 8.99 -4.72
CA ASP A 39 -13.66 8.91 -3.29
C ASP A 39 -14.07 7.49 -2.85
N PHE A 40 -13.22 6.81 -2.07
CA PHE A 40 -13.53 5.47 -1.55
C PHE A 40 -14.66 5.44 -0.52
N ILE A 41 -15.06 6.60 -0.01
CA ILE A 41 -16.25 6.75 0.84
C ILE A 41 -17.54 6.49 0.02
N GLU A 42 -17.52 6.78 -1.27
CA GLU A 42 -18.66 6.59 -2.19
C GLU A 42 -18.50 5.35 -3.08
N VAL A 43 -17.26 4.95 -3.38
CA VAL A 43 -16.94 3.76 -4.16
C VAL A 43 -16.19 2.73 -3.34
N GLU A 44 -16.76 1.52 -3.20
CA GLU A 44 -16.09 0.44 -2.46
C GLU A 44 -14.74 0.10 -3.09
N ALA A 45 -13.72 -0.02 -2.24
CA ALA A 45 -12.42 -0.56 -2.61
C ALA A 45 -12.40 -2.06 -2.25
N ASN A 46 -12.09 -2.92 -3.23
CA ASN A 46 -12.13 -4.36 -2.99
C ASN A 46 -10.76 -4.85 -2.50
N VAL A 47 -10.72 -5.41 -1.29
CA VAL A 47 -9.55 -6.13 -0.79
C VAL A 47 -9.42 -7.43 -1.58
N ILE A 48 -8.39 -7.52 -2.42
CA ILE A 48 -8.13 -8.70 -3.25
C ILE A 48 -7.37 -9.76 -2.46
N LYS A 49 -6.35 -9.34 -1.72
CA LYS A 49 -5.39 -10.24 -1.07
C LYS A 49 -4.69 -9.52 0.06
N THR A 50 -4.50 -10.21 1.17
CA THR A 50 -3.58 -9.80 2.24
C THR A 50 -2.31 -10.66 2.16
N GLU A 51 -1.15 -10.03 2.19
CA GLU A 51 0.14 -10.73 2.16
C GLU A 51 1.22 -10.00 2.96
N GLN A 52 2.31 -10.70 3.27
CA GLN A 52 3.49 -10.06 3.85
C GLN A 52 4.43 -9.60 2.74
N MET A 53 4.76 -8.31 2.75
CA MET A 53 5.73 -7.71 1.84
C MET A 53 7.03 -7.42 2.58
N LEU A 54 8.16 -7.81 2.00
CA LEU A 54 9.47 -7.44 2.50
C LEU A 54 9.83 -6.05 1.99
N ILE A 55 10.07 -5.12 2.92
CA ILE A 55 10.59 -3.80 2.61
C ILE A 55 11.99 -3.65 3.19
N GLY A 56 12.88 -3.06 2.40
CA GLY A 56 14.17 -2.57 2.84
C GLY A 56 14.02 -1.12 3.29
N ILE A 57 14.46 -0.82 4.52
CA ILE A 57 14.54 0.54 5.05
C ILE A 57 16.00 0.95 5.08
N ASP A 58 16.32 2.03 4.37
CA ASP A 58 17.61 2.70 4.49
C ASP A 58 17.52 3.76 5.58
N TYR A 59 18.08 3.49 6.77
CA TYR A 59 18.06 4.43 7.89
C TYR A 59 18.96 5.66 7.70
N ALA A 60 19.86 5.65 6.71
CA ALA A 60 20.68 6.81 6.41
C ALA A 60 19.93 7.85 5.56
N THR A 61 19.05 7.38 4.67
CA THR A 61 18.30 8.24 3.72
C THR A 61 16.82 8.38 4.07
N GLY A 62 16.28 7.47 4.90
CA GLY A 62 14.85 7.38 5.18
C GLY A 62 14.03 6.72 4.06
N GLU A 63 14.68 6.20 3.01
CA GLU A 63 13.99 5.57 1.90
C GLU A 63 13.46 4.17 2.25
N ILE A 64 12.24 3.89 1.80
CA ILE A 64 11.61 2.56 1.86
C ILE A 64 11.55 2.01 0.44
N ARG A 65 12.12 0.83 0.24
CA ARG A 65 12.14 0.14 -1.05
C ARG A 65 11.59 -1.27 -0.91
N ARG A 66 10.81 -1.70 -1.90
CA ARG A 66 10.38 -3.11 -2.00
C ARG A 66 11.58 -3.97 -2.35
N GLN A 67 11.69 -5.13 -1.72
CA GLN A 67 12.71 -6.14 -2.02
C GLN A 67 12.20 -7.12 -3.09
#